data_AF-A0A3B0WZJ2-F1
#
_entry.id   AF-A0A3B0WZJ2-F1
#
_cell.length_a   1.000
_cell.length_b   1.000
_cell.length_c   1.000
_cell.angle_alpha   90.00
_cell.angle_beta   90.00
_cell.angle_gamma   90.00
#
_symmetry.space_group_name_H-M   'P 1'
#
loop_
_entity.id
_entity.type
_entity.pdbx_description
1 polymer ?
#
loop_
_entity_poly.entity_id
_entity_poly.type
_entity_poly.pdbx_seq_one_letter_code
_entity_poly.pdbx_strand_id
1 'polypeptide(L)'
;MRRENARKYERFQPDLVDVDDMEISDGGMSPVDYSELNVMQKHIANLGREFREPLVLQLIGGFSGEEISRILDVNKNTVLTRLFRARNKLRQVFSETADHKGASNG
;
A
#
# COMPACT_ATOMS: atom_id res chain seq x y z
N MET A 1 11.73 32.77 -20.79
CA MET A 1 11.20 33.12 -19.45
C MET A 1 9.69 33.32 -19.55
N ARG A 2 8.91 32.62 -18.70
CA ARG A 2 7.53 32.96 -18.28
C ARG A 2 6.45 32.67 -19.36
N ARG A 3 5.46 31.78 -19.22
CA ARG A 3 4.72 31.26 -18.06
C ARG A 3 3.93 30.02 -18.56
N GLU A 4 4.36 28.81 -18.25
CA GLU A 4 3.53 27.61 -18.56
C GLU A 4 3.33 26.67 -17.36
N ASN A 5 3.82 27.05 -16.18
CA ASN A 5 3.62 26.30 -14.94
C ASN A 5 2.49 26.85 -14.04
N ALA A 6 1.79 27.92 -14.45
CA ALA A 6 0.90 28.65 -13.55
C ALA A 6 -0.53 28.09 -13.42
N ARG A 7 -0.90 27.02 -14.15
CA ARG A 7 -2.27 26.44 -14.08
C ARG A 7 -2.35 25.00 -13.56
N LYS A 8 -1.23 24.27 -13.48
CA LYS A 8 -1.26 22.86 -13.06
C LYS A 8 -1.31 22.63 -11.55
N TYR A 9 -1.12 23.69 -10.75
CA TYR A 9 -1.03 23.61 -9.30
C TYR A 9 -2.22 24.25 -8.55
N GLU A 10 -3.25 24.75 -9.24
CA GLU A 10 -4.26 25.59 -8.58
C GLU A 10 -5.37 24.80 -7.87
N ARG A 11 -5.48 23.47 -8.05
CA ARG A 11 -6.59 22.68 -7.46
C ARG A 11 -6.24 21.24 -7.11
N PHE A 12 -5.03 20.96 -6.65
CA PHE A 12 -4.84 19.74 -5.86
C PHE A 12 -5.11 20.09 -4.39
N GLN A 13 -6.39 20.03 -4.01
CA GLN A 13 -6.74 19.92 -2.60
C GLN A 13 -6.61 18.44 -2.25
N PRO A 14 -5.54 18.01 -1.56
CA PRO A 14 -5.56 16.69 -0.96
C PRO A 14 -6.78 16.61 -0.05
N ASP A 15 -7.54 15.52 -0.15
CA ASP A 15 -8.60 15.20 0.79
C ASP A 15 -7.91 14.86 2.11
N LEU A 16 -7.77 15.87 2.97
CA LEU A 16 -7.15 15.72 4.28
C LEU A 16 -8.20 15.10 5.19
N VAL A 17 -8.13 13.78 5.33
CA VAL A 17 -8.84 13.10 6.41
C VAL A 17 -8.15 13.52 7.71
N ASP A 18 -8.92 14.09 8.63
CA ASP A 18 -8.41 14.48 9.94
C ASP A 18 -7.90 13.23 10.65
N VAL A 19 -6.64 13.26 11.07
CA VAL A 19 -5.98 12.13 11.75
C VAL A 19 -6.63 11.86 13.11
N ASP A 20 -7.37 12.84 13.63
CA ASP A 20 -8.10 12.77 14.91
C ASP A 20 -9.29 11.80 14.88
N ASP A 21 -9.85 11.45 13.71
CA ASP A 21 -10.94 10.47 13.58
C ASP A 21 -10.44 9.02 13.41
N MET A 22 -9.12 8.80 13.30
CA MET A 22 -8.55 7.46 13.43
C MET A 22 -8.51 7.11 14.91
N GLU A 23 -9.40 6.21 15.34
CA GLU A 23 -9.27 5.54 16.63
C GLU A 23 -7.92 4.82 16.68
N ILE A 24 -6.90 5.49 17.22
CA ILE A 24 -5.66 4.85 17.63
C ILE A 24 -6.04 4.04 18.86
N SER A 25 -6.26 2.73 18.67
CA SER A 25 -6.46 1.83 19.78
C SER A 25 -5.23 1.93 20.71
N ASP A 26 -5.43 2.46 21.92
CA ASP A 26 -4.40 2.59 22.98
C ASP A 26 -3.99 1.21 23.58
N GLY A 27 -4.51 0.13 23.02
CA GLY A 27 -4.02 -1.22 23.27
C GLY A 27 -2.78 -1.47 22.43
N GLY A 28 -1.61 -1.56 23.07
CA GLY A 28 -0.41 -2.05 22.39
C GLY A 28 -0.70 -3.34 21.61
N MET A 29 -0.03 -3.53 20.47
CA MET A 29 -0.25 -4.68 19.60
C MET A 29 -0.21 -5.99 20.40
N SER A 30 -1.21 -6.84 20.20
CA SER A 30 -1.21 -8.17 20.81
C SER A 30 -0.14 -9.05 20.16
N PRO A 31 0.32 -10.13 20.81
CA PRO A 31 1.23 -11.11 20.19
C PRO A 31 0.70 -11.67 18.86
N VAL A 32 -0.62 -11.76 18.71
CA VAL A 32 -1.27 -12.17 17.46
C VAL A 32 -1.05 -11.12 16.37
N ASP A 33 -1.25 -9.84 16.68
CA ASP A 33 -1.04 -8.74 15.72
C ASP A 33 0.42 -8.68 15.26
N TYR A 34 1.39 -8.86 16.17
CA TYR A 34 2.80 -8.97 15.82
C TYR A 34 3.08 -10.13 14.87
N SER A 35 2.42 -11.27 15.07
CA SER A 35 2.60 -12.44 14.21
C SER A 35 2.06 -12.18 12.79
N GLU A 36 0.90 -11.53 12.68
CA GLU A 36 0.28 -11.20 11.39
C GLU A 36 1.06 -10.14 10.64
N LEU A 37 1.59 -9.13 11.34
CA LEU A 37 2.49 -8.12 10.77
C LEU A 37 3.78 -8.76 10.23
N ASN A 38 4.40 -9.66 10.98
CA ASN A 38 5.61 -10.36 10.54
C ASN A 38 5.34 -11.21 9.29
N VAL A 39 4.19 -11.87 9.22
CA VAL A 39 3.76 -12.61 8.03
C VAL A 39 3.59 -11.65 6.85
N MET A 40 2.89 -10.52 7.04
CA MET A 40 2.71 -9.50 6.00
C MET A 40 4.05 -8.98 5.44
N GLN A 41 4.98 -8.63 6.33
CA GLN A 41 6.31 -8.13 5.94
C GLN A 41 7.08 -9.15 5.10
N LYS A 42 7.05 -10.43 5.48
CA LYS A 42 7.67 -11.52 4.69
C LYS A 42 7.04 -11.63 3.30
N HIS A 43 5.72 -11.55 3.19
CA HIS A 43 5.05 -11.63 1.90
C HIS A 43 5.32 -10.42 1.00
N ILE A 44 5.37 -9.21 1.56
CA ILE A 44 5.82 -8.01 0.83
C ILE A 44 7.27 -8.19 0.35
N ALA A 45 8.15 -8.74 1.19
CA ALA A 45 9.54 -9.03 0.83
C ALA A 45 9.67 -10.12 -0.24
N ASN A 46 8.66 -10.97 -0.42
CA ASN A 46 8.63 -12.00 -1.47
C ASN A 46 7.98 -11.53 -2.78
N LEU A 47 7.30 -10.38 -2.81
CA LEU A 47 6.77 -9.81 -4.06
C LEU A 47 7.92 -9.51 -5.03
N GLY A 48 7.72 -9.76 -6.33
CA GLY A 48 8.64 -9.30 -7.38
C GLY A 48 8.89 -7.79 -7.25
N ARG A 49 10.10 -7.35 -7.58
CA ARG A 49 10.55 -5.95 -7.40
C ARG A 49 9.57 -4.97 -8.03
N GLU A 50 9.08 -5.29 -9.21
CA GLU A 50 8.12 -4.50 -9.98
C GLU A 50 6.77 -4.31 -9.29
N PHE A 51 6.41 -5.18 -8.34
CA PHE A 51 5.20 -5.07 -7.52
C PHE A 51 5.50 -4.46 -6.15
N ARG A 52 6.66 -4.81 -5.58
CA ARG A 52 7.11 -4.38 -4.25
C ARG A 52 7.39 -2.89 -4.20
N GLU A 53 8.17 -2.37 -5.14
CA GLU A 53 8.57 -0.96 -5.18
C GLU A 53 7.38 0.01 -5.19
N PRO A 54 6.41 -0.10 -6.12
CA PRO A 54 5.25 0.80 -6.10
C PRO A 54 4.40 0.61 -4.83
N LEU A 55 4.28 -0.61 -4.31
CA LEU A 55 3.50 -0.87 -3.10
C LEU A 55 4.14 -0.23 -1.85
N VAL A 56 5.45 -0.34 -1.68
CA VAL A 56 6.18 0.26 -0.55
C VAL A 56 6.13 1.78 -0.63
N LEU A 57 6.32 2.35 -1.83
CA LEU A 57 6.20 3.79 -2.05
C LEU A 57 4.80 4.30 -1.67
N GLN A 58 3.76 3.53 -1.95
CA GLN A 58 2.41 3.91 -1.56
C GLN A 58 2.16 3.78 -0.05
N LEU A 59 2.51 2.63 0.54
CA LEU A 59 2.16 2.32 1.93
C LEU A 59 3.02 3.07 2.95
N ILE A 60 4.34 3.12 2.71
CA ILE A 60 5.29 3.75 3.63
C ILE A 60 5.56 5.19 3.20
N GLY A 61 5.68 5.43 1.89
CA GLY A 61 5.97 6.76 1.35
C GLY A 61 4.75 7.67 1.21
N GLY A 62 3.52 7.14 1.31
CA GLY A 62 2.30 7.92 1.13
C GLY A 62 2.10 8.48 -0.29
N PHE A 63 2.87 8.00 -1.27
CA PHE A 63 2.86 8.55 -2.62
C PHE A 63 1.59 8.14 -3.39
N SER A 64 1.02 9.09 -4.13
CA SER A 64 -0.03 8.82 -5.12
C SER A 64 0.51 8.03 -6.32
N GLY A 65 -0.38 7.37 -7.06
CA GLY A 65 0.02 6.62 -8.27
C GLY A 65 0.71 7.49 -9.33
N GLU A 66 0.44 8.79 -9.35
CA GLU A 66 1.07 9.75 -10.25
C GLU A 66 2.48 10.17 -9.79
N GLU A 67 2.69 10.31 -8.48
CA GLU A 67 4.03 10.51 -7.92
C GLU A 67 4.89 9.27 -8.12
N ILE A 68 4.33 8.08 -7.88
CA ILE A 68 5.02 6.81 -8.11
C ILE A 68 5.41 6.67 -9.59
N SER A 69 4.55 7.06 -10.53
CA SER A 69 4.91 7.03 -11.96
C SER A 69 6.11 7.91 -12.30
N ARG A 70 6.26 9.05 -11.63
CA ARG A 70 7.40 9.95 -11.79
C ARG A 70 8.65 9.41 -11.11
N ILE A 71 8.52 8.81 -9.92
CA ILE A 71 9.64 8.23 -9.15
C ILE A 71 10.22 7.01 -9.87
N LEU A 72 9.37 6.13 -10.39
CA LEU A 72 9.78 4.87 -11.02
C LEU A 72 10.01 5.00 -12.54
N ASP A 73 9.80 6.19 -13.11
CA ASP A 73 9.88 6.47 -14.55
C ASP A 73 9.10 5.45 -15.41
N VAL A 74 7.84 5.20 -15.03
CA VAL A 74 6.94 4.29 -15.75
C VAL A 74 5.54 4.89 -15.90
N ASN A 75 4.79 4.43 -16.88
CA ASN A 75 3.43 4.93 -17.14
C ASN A 75 2.50 4.75 -15.91
N LYS A 76 1.67 5.76 -15.61
CA LYS A 76 0.66 5.73 -14.53
C LYS A 76 -0.23 4.48 -14.56
N ASN A 77 -0.65 4.03 -15.74
CA ASN A 77 -1.45 2.80 -15.90
C ASN A 77 -0.65 1.54 -15.53
N THR A 78 0.65 1.53 -15.80
CA THR A 78 1.56 0.46 -15.39
C THR A 78 1.69 0.43 -13.87
N VAL A 79 1.82 1.60 -13.22
CA VAL A 79 1.83 1.71 -11.76
C VAL A 79 0.53 1.17 -11.16
N LEU A 80 -0.63 1.63 -11.64
CA LEU A 80 -1.94 1.18 -11.14
C LEU A 80 -2.12 -0.33 -11.30
N THR A 81 -1.69 -0.90 -12.43
CA THR A 81 -1.72 -2.35 -12.67
C THR A 81 -0.80 -3.11 -11.72
N ARG A 82 0.43 -2.61 -11.50
CA ARG A 82 1.39 -3.22 -10.56
C ARG A 82 0.87 -3.18 -9.13
N LEU A 83 0.31 -2.05 -8.70
CA LEU A 83 -0.33 -1.90 -7.39
C LEU A 83 -1.50 -2.85 -7.19
N PHE A 84 -2.40 -2.95 -8.18
CA PHE A 84 -3.53 -3.87 -8.13
C PHE A 84 -3.06 -5.33 -7.99
N ARG A 85 -2.09 -5.74 -8.81
CA ARG A 85 -1.51 -7.09 -8.75
C ARG A 85 -0.78 -7.35 -7.42
N ALA A 86 -0.05 -6.37 -6.89
CA ALA A 86 0.62 -6.48 -5.60
C ALA A 86 -0.39 -6.74 -4.47
N ARG A 87 -1.46 -5.94 -4.41
CA ARG A 87 -2.52 -6.10 -3.40
C ARG A 87 -3.25 -7.44 -3.53
N ASN A 88 -3.57 -7.87 -4.75
CA ASN A 88 -4.22 -9.18 -4.97
C ASN A 88 -3.33 -10.35 -4.53
N LYS A 89 -2.02 -10.28 -4.80
CA LYS A 89 -1.06 -11.29 -4.34
C LYS A 89 -1.03 -11.37 -2.81
N LEU A 90 -1.03 -10.23 -2.13
CA LEU A 90 -1.11 -10.22 -0.66
C LEU A 90 -2.45 -10.75 -0.16
N ARG A 91 -3.58 -10.31 -0.75
CA ARG A 91 -4.91 -10.78 -0.37
C ARG A 91 -5.04 -12.30 -0.49
N GLN A 92 -4.55 -12.88 -1.58
CA GLN A 92 -4.59 -14.33 -1.80
C GLN A 92 -3.87 -15.09 -0.67
N VAL A 93 -2.67 -14.63 -0.31
CA VAL A 93 -1.91 -15.22 0.79
C VAL A 93 -2.72 -15.18 2.10
N PHE A 94 -3.33 -14.04 2.43
CA PHE A 94 -4.10 -13.93 3.66
C PHE A 94 -5.37 -14.79 3.65
N SER A 95 -6.04 -14.91 2.50
CA SER A 95 -7.17 -15.82 2.32
C SER A 95 -6.75 -17.28 2.53
N GLU A 96 -5.65 -17.73 1.92
CA GLU A 96 -5.12 -19.08 2.09
C GLU A 96 -4.75 -19.37 3.56
N THR A 97 -4.12 -18.40 4.25
CA THR A 97 -3.81 -18.57 5.69
C THR A 97 -5.04 -18.63 6.59
N ALA A 98 -6.14 -17.96 6.22
CA ALA A 98 -7.39 -18.00 6.97
C ALA A 98 -8.08 -19.35 6.81
N ASP A 99 -8.10 -19.90 5.60
CA ASP A 99 -8.70 -21.20 5.30
C ASP A 99 -7.96 -22.34 6.03
N HIS A 100 -6.63 -22.27 6.15
CA HIS A 100 -5.84 -23.26 6.89
C HIS A 100 -6.05 -23.22 8.42
N LYS A 101 -6.36 -22.06 9.01
CA LYS A 101 -6.67 -21.95 10.46
C LYS A 101 -8.05 -22.56 10.80
N GLY A 102 -8.97 -22.65 9.85
CA GLY A 102 -10.30 -23.26 10.04
C GLY A 102 -10.31 -24.79 10.06
N ALA A 103 -9.31 -25.46 9.46
CA ALA A 103 -9.28 -26.91 9.30
C ALA A 103 -8.59 -27.68 10.45
N SER A 104 -7.94 -27.00 11.40
CA SER A 104 -7.14 -27.63 12.45
C SER A 104 -7.84 -27.70 13.84
N ASN A 105 -9.07 -27.23 13.95
CA ASN A 105 -9.85 -27.23 15.22
C ASN A 105 -11.07 -28.16 15.14
N GLY A 106 -10.88 -29.38 14.63
CA GLY A 106 -11.89 -30.44 14.59
C GLY A 106 -11.41 -31.68 15.34
#